data_AF-A0A2N8HAQ3-F1
#
_entry.id   AF-A0A2N8HAQ3-F1
#
_cell.length_a   1.000
_cell.length_b   1.000
_cell.length_c   1.000
_cell.angle_alpha   90.00
_cell.angle_beta   90.00
_cell.angle_gamma   90.00
#
_symmetry.space_group_name_H-M   'P 1'
#
loop_
_entity.id
_entity.type
_entity.pdbx_description
1 polymer ?
#
loop_
_entity_poly.entity_id
_entity_poly.type
_entity_poly.pdbx_seq_one_letter_code
_entity_poly.pdbx_strand_id
1 'polypeptide(L)'
;MTFTNGSDQGCTISAVKMTVVSFNSAGAAQTNERTFSLTVTIGGQEVTATVTLAADSGKNGTAATLTFDTPVELKAGQSLDFSVLASKTNQTDGSFFGIKSMEFQGELLVPEPATASLGLLGLAALMMYRRRA
;
A
#
# COMPACT_ATOMS: atom_id res chain seq x y z
N MET A 1 -9.66 -3.52 -7.28
CA MET A 1 -8.77 -4.65 -6.92
C MET A 1 -8.68 -4.68 -5.42
N THR A 2 -8.61 -5.86 -4.81
CA THR A 2 -8.63 -6.00 -3.36
C THR A 2 -7.40 -6.79 -2.92
N PHE A 3 -6.67 -6.29 -1.94
CA PHE A 3 -5.58 -7.04 -1.29
C PHE A 3 -5.98 -7.36 0.13
N THR A 4 -5.74 -8.60 0.56
CA THR A 4 -6.10 -9.05 1.91
C THR A 4 -4.84 -9.34 2.70
N ASN A 5 -4.76 -8.84 3.94
CA ASN A 5 -3.75 -9.28 4.88
C ASN A 5 -4.05 -10.73 5.29
N GLY A 6 -3.40 -11.68 4.62
CA GLY A 6 -3.51 -13.11 4.89
C GLY A 6 -2.63 -13.61 6.03
N SER A 7 -1.97 -12.72 6.78
CA SER A 7 -1.14 -13.10 7.92
C SER A 7 -1.97 -13.19 9.21
N ASP A 8 -1.37 -13.77 10.25
CA ASP A 8 -1.97 -13.90 11.58
C ASP A 8 -1.81 -12.63 12.44
N GLN A 9 -1.15 -11.59 11.91
CA GLN A 9 -0.84 -10.35 12.62
C GLN A 9 -1.29 -9.13 11.82
N GLY A 10 -1.52 -8.01 12.52
CA GLY A 10 -1.78 -6.74 11.86
C GLY A 10 -0.53 -6.17 11.20
N CYS A 11 -0.70 -5.31 10.22
CA CYS A 11 0.35 -4.41 9.75
C CYS A 11 -0.16 -2.98 9.71
N THR A 12 0.74 -2.01 9.81
CA THR A 12 0.42 -0.62 9.52
C THR A 12 0.71 -0.34 8.06
N ILE A 13 -0.09 0.50 7.43
CA ILE A 13 0.17 1.03 6.09
C ILE A 13 0.22 2.55 6.20
N SER A 14 1.38 3.12 5.91
CA SER A 14 1.62 4.57 5.98
C SER A 14 1.58 5.22 4.59
N ALA A 15 1.95 4.47 3.55
CA ALA A 15 1.86 4.94 2.18
C ALA A 15 1.70 3.81 1.16
N VAL A 16 1.15 4.16 0.00
CA VAL A 16 1.21 3.32 -1.21
C VAL A 16 1.95 4.08 -2.28
N LYS A 17 3.07 3.52 -2.74
CA LYS A 17 3.85 4.06 -3.85
C LYS A 17 3.55 3.27 -5.12
N MET A 18 3.54 3.96 -6.25
CA MET A 18 3.42 3.30 -7.55
C MET A 18 4.01 4.09 -8.67
N THR A 19 4.23 3.40 -9.78
CA THR A 19 4.59 4.02 -11.05
C THR A 19 3.52 3.69 -12.08
N VAL A 20 2.90 4.71 -12.66
CA VAL A 20 1.90 4.58 -13.73
C VAL A 20 2.54 4.82 -15.09
N VAL A 21 2.09 4.09 -16.12
CA VAL A 21 2.61 4.17 -17.49
C VAL A 21 1.48 4.28 -18.51
N SER A 22 1.79 4.86 -19.66
CA SER A 22 0.91 4.92 -20.83
C SER A 22 1.72 4.84 -22.14
N PHE A 23 1.18 4.12 -23.12
CA PHE A 23 1.80 4.01 -24.46
C PHE A 23 0.72 3.78 -25.52
N ASN A 24 1.03 4.03 -26.79
CA ASN A 24 0.13 3.79 -27.92
C ASN A 24 0.22 2.33 -28.40
N SER A 25 -0.55 1.96 -29.42
CA SER A 25 -0.54 0.59 -29.96
C SER A 25 0.80 0.11 -30.53
N ALA A 26 1.66 1.02 -30.97
CA ALA A 26 3.02 0.73 -31.41
C ALA A 26 4.03 0.67 -30.24
N GLY A 27 3.55 0.78 -28.99
CA GLY A 27 4.40 0.85 -27.81
C GLY A 27 5.17 2.16 -27.69
N ALA A 28 4.86 3.18 -28.49
CA ALA A 28 5.40 4.54 -28.45
C ALA A 28 4.78 5.35 -27.31
N ALA A 29 5.49 6.39 -26.84
CA ALA A 29 4.95 7.26 -25.81
C ALA A 29 3.74 8.04 -26.36
N GLN A 30 2.79 8.39 -25.50
CA GLN A 30 1.61 9.12 -25.95
C GLN A 30 1.90 10.61 -26.08
N THR A 31 1.45 11.22 -27.16
CA THR A 31 1.70 12.65 -27.46
C THR A 31 0.72 13.60 -26.77
N ASN A 32 -0.20 13.08 -25.94
CA ASN A 32 -1.18 13.88 -25.21
C ASN A 32 -0.98 13.71 -23.70
N GLU A 33 -1.36 14.74 -22.97
CA GLU A 33 -1.45 14.69 -21.52
C GLU A 33 -2.57 13.74 -21.07
N ARG A 34 -2.34 13.02 -19.97
CA ARG A 34 -3.32 12.12 -19.37
C ARG A 34 -3.35 12.26 -17.86
N THR A 35 -4.54 12.13 -17.29
CA THR A 35 -4.74 12.23 -15.85
C THR A 35 -5.27 10.91 -15.31
N PHE A 36 -4.74 10.51 -14.18
CA PHE A 36 -5.11 9.28 -13.49
C PHE A 36 -5.37 9.58 -12.05
N SER A 37 -6.58 9.32 -11.60
CA SER A 37 -6.90 9.38 -10.19
C SER A 37 -6.82 7.98 -9.62
N LEU A 38 -6.08 7.88 -8.53
CA LEU A 38 -5.98 6.68 -7.76
C LEU A 38 -6.61 6.88 -6.41
N THR A 39 -7.45 5.94 -6.02
CA THR A 39 -8.04 5.90 -4.69
C THR A 39 -7.67 4.59 -4.00
N VAL A 40 -7.19 4.70 -2.76
CA VAL A 40 -6.97 3.58 -1.86
C VAL A 40 -7.85 3.77 -0.64
N THR A 41 -8.58 2.72 -0.30
CA THR A 41 -9.49 2.72 0.85
C THR A 41 -9.12 1.60 1.80
N ILE A 42 -8.81 1.94 3.06
CA ILE A 42 -8.40 1.01 4.12
C ILE A 42 -9.12 1.38 5.41
N GLY A 43 -9.83 0.43 6.04
CA GLY A 43 -10.48 0.67 7.33
C GLY A 43 -11.46 1.85 7.36
N GLY A 44 -12.02 2.23 6.20
CA GLY A 44 -12.90 3.39 6.05
C GLY A 44 -12.20 4.73 5.83
N GLN A 45 -10.86 4.80 5.90
CA GLN A 45 -10.12 5.94 5.38
C GLN A 45 -9.91 5.79 3.87
N GLU A 46 -10.13 6.89 3.15
CA GLU A 46 -9.90 6.99 1.71
C GLU A 46 -8.83 8.04 1.45
N VAL A 47 -7.82 7.68 0.67
CA VAL A 47 -6.81 8.62 0.18
C VAL A 47 -6.81 8.56 -1.35
N THR A 48 -6.83 9.73 -1.98
CA THR A 48 -6.78 9.87 -3.43
C THR A 48 -5.58 10.68 -3.86
N ALA A 49 -4.86 10.22 -4.88
CA ALA A 49 -3.86 11.02 -5.58
C ALA A 49 -4.17 11.07 -7.07
N THR A 50 -3.93 12.23 -7.68
CA THR A 50 -4.06 12.43 -9.11
C THR A 50 -2.68 12.60 -9.73
N VAL A 51 -2.39 11.78 -10.74
CA VAL A 51 -1.15 11.80 -11.50
C VAL A 51 -1.45 12.30 -12.90
N THR A 52 -0.72 13.33 -13.32
CA THR A 52 -0.71 13.78 -14.71
C THR A 52 0.54 13.23 -15.39
N LEU A 53 0.36 12.41 -16.42
CA LEU A 53 1.42 12.04 -17.34
C LEU A 53 1.45 13.06 -18.48
N ALA A 54 2.51 13.83 -18.54
CA ALA A 54 2.79 14.70 -19.67
C ALA A 54 2.98 13.87 -20.95
N ALA A 55 2.81 14.53 -22.10
CA ALA A 55 3.14 13.96 -23.39
C ALA A 55 4.58 13.39 -23.37
N ASP A 56 4.77 12.27 -24.07
CA ASP A 56 6.02 11.51 -24.20
C ASP A 56 6.59 10.87 -22.91
N SER A 57 6.08 11.22 -21.73
CA SER A 57 6.52 10.67 -20.43
C SER A 57 6.00 9.24 -20.17
N GLY A 58 4.98 8.83 -20.93
CA GLY A 58 4.15 7.66 -20.66
C GLY A 58 4.90 6.32 -20.54
N LYS A 59 6.00 6.09 -21.27
CA LYS A 59 6.72 4.80 -21.21
C LYS A 59 7.57 4.62 -19.95
N ASN A 60 8.23 5.69 -19.53
CA ASN A 60 9.17 5.65 -18.41
C ASN A 60 8.41 5.53 -17.08
N GLY A 61 7.21 6.11 -17.09
CA GLY A 61 6.26 6.08 -16.01
C GLY A 61 6.44 7.23 -15.05
N THR A 62 5.33 7.63 -14.44
CA THR A 62 5.28 8.71 -13.46
C THR A 62 4.95 8.11 -12.10
N ALA A 63 5.73 8.48 -11.08
CA ALA A 63 5.51 8.00 -9.73
C ALA A 63 4.36 8.74 -9.05
N ALA A 64 3.60 8.02 -8.23
CA ALA A 64 2.58 8.53 -7.33
C ALA A 64 2.83 7.96 -5.94
N THR A 65 2.68 8.81 -4.93
CA THR A 65 2.73 8.39 -3.52
C THR A 65 1.45 8.85 -2.85
N LEU A 66 0.68 7.90 -2.34
CA LEU A 66 -0.48 8.16 -1.51
C LEU A 66 -0.05 7.97 -0.07
N THR A 67 -0.13 9.03 0.73
CA THR A 67 0.25 9.00 2.14
C THR A 67 -1.01 9.10 2.96
N PHE A 68 -1.13 8.25 3.98
CA PHE A 68 -2.20 8.38 4.98
C PHE A 68 -1.71 9.35 6.06
N ASP A 69 -2.54 10.35 6.41
CA ASP A 69 -2.21 11.33 7.46
C ASP A 69 -1.85 10.65 8.79
N THR A 70 -2.50 9.52 9.05
CA THR A 70 -2.19 8.59 10.14
C THR A 70 -2.01 7.20 9.56
N PRO A 71 -0.95 6.44 9.90
CA PRO A 71 -0.81 5.06 9.47
C PRO A 71 -2.07 4.26 9.79
N VAL A 72 -2.60 3.55 8.80
CA VAL A 72 -3.82 2.76 8.96
C VAL A 72 -3.44 1.34 9.33
N GLU A 73 -4.05 0.79 10.38
CA GLU A 73 -3.89 -0.61 10.75
C GLU A 73 -4.73 -1.49 9.81
N LEU A 74 -4.06 -2.40 9.11
CA LEU A 74 -4.68 -3.48 8.35
C LEU A 74 -4.59 -4.77 9.19
N LYS A 75 -5.69 -5.10 9.86
CA LYS A 75 -5.78 -6.26 10.75
C LYS A 75 -5.68 -7.58 9.98
N ALA A 76 -5.36 -8.65 10.69
CA ALA A 76 -5.41 -10.01 10.12
C ALA A 76 -6.78 -10.28 9.47
N GLY A 77 -6.79 -10.76 8.24
CA GLY A 77 -7.99 -11.01 7.43
C GLY A 77 -8.68 -9.76 6.86
N GLN A 78 -8.21 -8.55 7.19
CA GLN A 78 -8.76 -7.32 6.62
C GLN A 78 -8.22 -7.09 5.21
N SER A 79 -9.04 -6.44 4.37
CA SER A 79 -8.66 -6.08 3.02
C SER A 79 -8.57 -4.58 2.82
N LEU A 80 -7.76 -4.18 1.84
CA LEU A 80 -7.74 -2.85 1.26
C LEU A 80 -8.27 -2.90 -0.16
N ASP A 81 -9.02 -1.86 -0.52
CA ASP A 81 -9.55 -1.69 -1.86
C ASP A 81 -8.77 -0.63 -2.63
N PHE A 82 -8.55 -0.96 -3.89
CA PHE A 82 -7.74 -0.21 -4.82
C PHE A 82 -8.54 0.09 -6.08
N SER A 83 -8.70 1.38 -6.40
CA SER A 83 -9.43 1.85 -7.56
C SER A 83 -8.57 2.79 -8.40
N VAL A 84 -8.62 2.60 -9.71
CA VAL A 84 -7.92 3.42 -10.70
C VAL A 84 -8.93 3.97 -11.67
N LEU A 85 -8.94 5.28 -11.82
CA LEU A 85 -9.72 5.96 -12.85
C LEU A 85 -8.78 6.70 -13.79
N ALA A 86 -8.82 6.32 -15.06
CA ALA A 86 -8.06 6.96 -16.13
C ALA A 86 -8.94 7.91 -16.93
N SER A 87 -8.43 9.09 -17.27
CA SER A 87 -9.13 10.00 -18.18
C SER A 87 -9.23 9.40 -19.59
N LYS A 88 -10.40 9.58 -20.22
CA LYS A 88 -10.61 9.24 -21.64
C LYS A 88 -9.82 10.22 -22.51
N THR A 89 -9.24 9.72 -23.60
CA THR A 89 -8.53 10.53 -24.60
C THR A 89 -9.19 10.39 -25.97
N ASN A 90 -8.99 11.40 -26.83
CA ASN A 90 -9.43 11.37 -28.22
C ASN A 90 -8.39 10.72 -29.16
N GLN A 91 -7.54 9.84 -28.64
CA GLN A 91 -6.50 9.17 -29.43
C GLN A 91 -7.10 8.11 -30.34
N THR A 92 -6.77 8.20 -31.62
CA THR A 92 -7.26 7.31 -32.69
C THR A 92 -6.48 5.99 -32.76
N ASP A 93 -5.20 6.00 -32.36
CA ASP A 93 -4.27 4.88 -32.60
C ASP A 93 -4.22 3.85 -31.45
N GLY A 94 -5.26 3.82 -30.60
CA GLY A 94 -5.29 2.97 -29.40
C GLY A 94 -4.36 3.47 -28.29
N SER A 95 -4.80 3.30 -27.05
CA SER A 95 -4.08 3.79 -25.87
C SER A 95 -4.06 2.72 -24.79
N PHE A 96 -2.87 2.27 -24.43
CA PHE A 96 -2.64 1.43 -23.26
C PHE A 96 -2.31 2.28 -22.03
N PHE A 97 -2.78 1.80 -20.89
CA PHE A 97 -2.52 2.34 -19.59
C PHE A 97 -2.27 1.18 -18.63
N GLY A 98 -1.35 1.38 -17.69
CA GLY A 98 -1.12 0.39 -16.64
C GLY A 98 -0.31 0.93 -15.48
N ILE A 99 -0.20 0.09 -14.46
CA ILE A 99 0.67 0.29 -13.31
C ILE A 99 1.90 -0.59 -13.54
N LYS A 100 3.08 0.04 -13.58
CA LYS A 100 4.37 -0.64 -13.77
C LYS A 100 4.88 -1.25 -12.46
N SER A 101 4.69 -0.56 -11.34
CA SER A 101 5.06 -1.04 -10.02
C SER A 101 4.11 -0.51 -8.96
N MET A 102 3.94 -1.26 -7.88
CA MET A 102 3.21 -0.86 -6.69
C MET A 102 3.91 -1.42 -5.46
N GLU A 103 4.00 -0.60 -4.41
CA GLU A 103 4.65 -0.95 -3.15
C GLU A 103 3.83 -0.37 -2.00
N PHE A 104 3.53 -1.22 -1.01
CA PHE A 104 2.91 -0.80 0.24
C PHE A 104 4.02 -0.55 1.25
N GLN A 105 4.01 0.64 1.85
CA GLN A 105 4.96 1.06 2.87
C GLN A 105 4.29 0.93 4.23
N GLY A 106 4.98 0.30 5.17
CA GLY A 106 4.39 -0.06 6.44
C GLY A 106 5.28 -0.93 7.31
N GLU A 107 4.86 -1.14 8.55
CA GLU A 107 5.54 -1.99 9.52
C GLU A 107 4.62 -3.13 9.95
N LEU A 108 5.19 -4.32 10.14
CA LEU A 108 4.50 -5.43 10.77
C LEU A 108 4.27 -5.07 12.25
N LEU A 109 3.04 -5.17 12.74
CA LEU A 109 2.80 -5.10 14.18
C LEU A 109 3.29 -6.41 14.78
N VAL A 110 4.51 -6.40 15.32
CA VAL A 110 5.00 -7.50 16.13
C VAL A 110 4.33 -7.39 17.50
N PRO A 111 3.49 -8.34 17.93
CA PRO A 111 3.01 -8.40 19.29
C PRO A 111 4.23 -8.47 20.19
N GLU A 112 4.32 -7.58 21.18
CA GLU A 112 5.35 -7.68 22.21
C GLU A 112 5.37 -9.13 22.71
N PRO A 113 6.52 -9.82 22.70
CA PRO A 113 6.55 -11.20 23.12
C PRO A 113 6.07 -11.27 24.57
N ALA A 114 4.92 -11.89 24.79
CA ALA A 114 4.47 -12.29 26.13
C ALA A 114 5.53 -13.14 26.87
N THR A 115 6.56 -13.60 26.16
CA THR A 115 7.81 -14.22 26.63
C THR A 115 8.59 -13.35 27.63
N ALA A 116 8.58 -12.03 27.55
CA ALA A 116 9.24 -11.18 28.55
C ALA A 116 8.52 -11.26 29.90
N SER A 117 7.18 -11.22 29.87
CA SER A 117 6.33 -11.35 31.04
C SER A 117 6.41 -12.74 31.66
N LEU A 118 6.48 -13.80 30.83
CA LEU A 118 6.69 -15.18 31.29
C LEU A 118 8.07 -15.38 31.92
N GLY A 119 9.12 -14.74 31.39
CA GLY A 119 10.45 -14.76 32.01
C GLY A 119 10.47 -14.09 33.37
N LEU A 120 9.82 -12.93 33.51
CA LEU A 120 9.71 -12.20 34.78
C LEU A 120 8.76 -12.88 35.78
N LEU A 121 7.62 -13.41 35.35
CA LEU A 121 6.70 -14.18 36.19
C LEU A 121 7.33 -15.52 36.61
N GLY A 122 8.04 -16.19 35.70
CA GLY A 122 8.79 -17.41 35.99
C GLY A 122 9.93 -17.16 36.99
N LEU A 123 10.65 -16.04 36.84
CA LEU A 123 11.67 -15.61 37.80
C LEU A 123 11.06 -15.21 39.15
N ALA A 124 9.93 -14.48 39.16
CA ALA A 124 9.22 -14.12 40.38
C ALA A 124 8.71 -15.35 41.12
N ALA A 125 8.12 -16.32 40.41
CA ALA A 125 7.69 -17.60 40.97
C ALA A 125 8.87 -18.41 41.53
N LEU A 126 10.01 -18.43 40.84
CA LEU A 126 11.24 -19.07 41.32
C LEU A 126 11.77 -18.41 42.60
N MET A 127 11.77 -17.07 42.65
CA MET A 127 12.17 -16.33 43.86
C MET A 127 11.21 -16.55 45.04
N MET A 128 9.91 -16.69 44.76
CA MET A 128 8.92 -17.04 45.79
C MET A 128 9.09 -18.48 46.31
N TYR A 129 9.48 -19.43 45.46
CA TYR A 129 9.77 -20.81 45.86
C TYR A 129 10.99 -20.91 46.78
N ARG A 130 12.08 -20.20 46.48
CA ARG A 130 13.30 -20.20 47.31
C ARG A 130 13.14 -19.52 48.67
N ARG A 131 12.09 -18.72 48.86
CA ARG A 131 11.77 -18.04 50.12
C ARG A 131 10.92 -18.88 51.08
N ARG A 132 10.41 -20.02 50.62
CA ARG A 132 9.57 -20.95 51.41
C ARG A 132 10.31 -22.21 51.90
N ALA A 133 11.60 -22.34 51.60
CA ALA A 133 12.48 -23.38 52.16
C ALA A 133 13.35 -22.82 53.28
#